data_AF-A0A5N6YX20-F1
#
_entry.id   AF-A0A5N6YX20-F1
#
_cell.length_a   1.000
_cell.length_b   1.000
_cell.length_c   1.000
_cell.angle_alpha   90.00
_cell.angle_beta   90.00
_cell.angle_gamma   90.00
#
_symmetry.space_group_name_H-M   'P 1'
#
loop_
_entity.id
_entity.type
_entity.pdbx_description
1 polymer ?
#
loop_
_entity_poly.entity_id
_entity_poly.type
_entity_poly.pdbx_seq_one_letter_code
_entity_poly.pdbx_strand_id
1 'polypeptide(L)'
;MANPSTMQMSSLSRRSLSTRSYAFRSARPVRSSGGFQQSIQRTTRRSYADAAPAPKPKKGFRFLRWTWRLTWLSGVGLTGYVAYSIYELRHPIEQVGPDPAKKTLVILGTGWGSVSLLKKLDTENYNVVVISPRNYFLFTPLLPSCTTGLVEHRSIMEPIRNITRQKNAYVKFYEAEATKIDYEKRVVYISDDSEIKGDISKTEVPFDMLVVGVGAENATFGIKGVKEHSCFLKEVGDAQKIRKRLMDCVETAIFKDQTEDEIKRLLHMVVVGGGPTGVEFAGEIQDFFEEDLKKWVPEIKENFKVTLVEALPNVLPMFSKQLIDYTESTFKEEAITIRTKTMVKNVTDKYIEAEVTQPDGTKMLEKIPYGLLVWATGNAIRPVVRDLMSQLPAQQNSRRGLAVNEYLVVNGTENVWAVGDCAITNYAPTAQVASQEGAFLARLFNTMAKTEAVETELKLLSDAQAQKSGDERNQIFDEIRERQKQLRRIKQIGPFQYSHQGSLAYIGKERAVADISWLSGNIASGGTMTYLFWRSAYLSMCFSTRNRLLVAVDWIKAKMFGRDVSRE
;
A
#
# COMPACT_ATOMS: atom_id res chain seq x y z
N MET A 1 -56.73 0.41 40.88
CA MET A 1 -57.25 -0.69 41.72
C MET A 1 -56.35 -1.91 41.55
N ALA A 2 -56.36 -2.84 42.51
CA ALA A 2 -55.73 -4.19 42.56
C ALA A 2 -55.00 -4.65 41.26
N ASN A 3 -53.68 -4.90 41.19
CA ASN A 3 -52.69 -5.51 42.12
C ASN A 3 -52.78 -7.08 42.18
N PRO A 4 -51.68 -7.86 42.43
CA PRO A 4 -51.32 -9.02 41.59
C PRO A 4 -50.97 -10.31 42.39
N SER A 5 -50.35 -11.31 41.75
CA SER A 5 -49.22 -12.12 42.31
C SER A 5 -48.57 -12.99 41.20
N THR A 6 -47.29 -13.43 41.16
CA THR A 6 -46.19 -13.83 42.09
C THR A 6 -46.21 -15.23 42.74
N MET A 7 -45.21 -16.04 42.33
CA MET A 7 -44.33 -16.93 43.11
C MET A 7 -44.79 -18.26 43.78
N GLN A 8 -44.07 -19.32 43.37
CA GLN A 8 -43.32 -20.33 44.18
C GLN A 8 -44.01 -21.44 45.02
N MET A 9 -43.42 -22.65 44.87
CA MET A 9 -43.13 -23.67 45.93
C MET A 9 -44.31 -24.44 46.59
N SER A 10 -44.16 -25.65 47.17
CA SER A 10 -43.03 -26.61 47.20
C SER A 10 -43.39 -28.04 47.71
N SER A 11 -42.85 -29.06 47.02
CA SER A 11 -42.17 -30.25 47.59
C SER A 11 -42.92 -31.43 48.27
N LEU A 12 -42.12 -32.45 48.65
CA LEU A 12 -42.39 -33.71 49.37
C LEU A 12 -42.95 -34.90 48.54
N SER A 13 -42.67 -36.19 48.88
CA SER A 13 -41.37 -36.91 48.89
C SER A 13 -41.51 -38.44 49.15
N ARG A 14 -40.43 -39.23 48.90
CA ARG A 14 -40.07 -40.62 49.36
C ARG A 14 -40.16 -41.74 48.28
N ARG A 15 -39.03 -42.36 47.89
CA ARG A 15 -38.35 -43.64 48.33
C ARG A 15 -38.95 -44.90 47.66
N SER A 16 -38.24 -45.99 47.34
CA SER A 16 -37.00 -46.64 47.85
C SER A 16 -36.13 -47.26 46.71
N LEU A 17 -34.79 -47.40 46.79
CA LEU A 17 -33.96 -48.55 47.28
C LEU A 17 -34.42 -49.96 46.79
N SER A 18 -33.57 -50.92 46.35
CA SER A 18 -32.08 -50.98 46.23
C SER A 18 -31.51 -52.14 45.34
N THR A 19 -30.18 -52.11 45.10
CA THR A 19 -29.20 -53.24 45.02
C THR A 19 -29.06 -54.25 43.84
N ARG A 20 -27.77 -54.57 43.60
CA ARG A 20 -27.13 -55.85 43.16
C ARG A 20 -26.87 -56.13 41.66
N SER A 21 -26.14 -57.23 41.41
CA SER A 21 -25.09 -57.33 40.38
C SER A 21 -24.83 -58.77 39.85
N TYR A 22 -23.95 -58.85 38.82
CA TYR A 22 -23.22 -60.00 38.27
C TYR A 22 -23.71 -60.79 37.03
N ALA A 23 -22.71 -61.08 36.17
CA ALA A 23 -22.43 -62.31 35.40
C ALA A 23 -23.08 -62.62 34.03
N PHE A 24 -22.19 -62.67 33.01
CA PHE A 24 -22.07 -63.76 32.01
C PHE A 24 -20.58 -64.17 32.00
N ARG A 25 -20.21 -65.43 32.28
CA ARG A 25 -20.11 -66.61 31.38
C ARG A 25 -19.14 -66.42 30.19
N SER A 26 -18.27 -67.36 29.80
CA SER A 26 -17.60 -68.54 30.42
C SER A 26 -16.63 -69.15 29.38
N ALA A 27 -15.59 -69.93 29.74
CA ALA A 27 -14.52 -70.36 28.82
C ALA A 27 -14.27 -71.88 28.73
N ARG A 28 -13.73 -72.34 27.58
CA ARG A 28 -12.88 -73.53 27.26
C ARG A 28 -13.22 -74.94 27.82
N PRO A 29 -13.02 -76.00 27.00
CA PRO A 29 -11.83 -76.91 27.12
C PRO A 29 -11.02 -76.99 25.78
N VAL A 30 -9.78 -77.53 25.61
CA VAL A 30 -8.94 -78.60 26.24
C VAL A 30 -9.34 -80.02 25.78
N ARG A 31 -8.48 -81.03 25.47
CA ARG A 31 -7.07 -81.43 25.73
C ARG A 31 -6.33 -81.70 24.37
N SER A 32 -5.15 -82.33 24.15
CA SER A 32 -3.99 -82.92 24.89
C SER A 32 -2.74 -82.78 23.96
N SER A 33 -1.65 -83.58 23.80
CA SER A 33 -0.94 -84.75 24.41
C SER A 33 0.44 -84.89 23.69
N GLY A 34 1.53 -85.47 24.22
CA GLY A 34 1.80 -85.94 25.59
C GLY A 34 2.92 -87.00 25.77
N GLY A 35 4.21 -86.70 25.51
CA GLY A 35 5.36 -87.57 25.85
C GLY A 35 6.73 -87.00 25.41
N PHE A 36 7.91 -87.55 25.75
CA PHE A 36 8.43 -88.37 26.87
C PHE A 36 9.91 -88.68 26.53
N GLN A 37 10.90 -88.28 27.35
CA GLN A 37 12.04 -89.10 27.83
C GLN A 37 13.35 -88.36 28.22
N GLN A 38 13.86 -88.78 29.39
CA GLN A 38 15.27 -88.98 29.78
C GLN A 38 16.28 -87.80 29.84
N SER A 39 17.41 -88.12 30.48
CA SER A 39 18.39 -87.23 31.10
C SER A 39 19.82 -87.62 30.72
N ILE A 40 20.75 -86.67 30.68
CA ILE A 40 22.20 -86.91 30.89
C ILE A 40 22.88 -85.60 31.34
N GLN A 41 23.87 -85.70 32.22
CA GLN A 41 24.75 -84.59 32.58
C GLN A 41 25.91 -84.47 31.58
N ARG A 42 26.25 -83.27 31.12
CA ARG A 42 27.67 -82.88 30.90
C ARG A 42 27.89 -81.38 30.77
N THR A 43 29.13 -81.00 31.06
CA THR A 43 29.61 -79.65 31.43
C THR A 43 29.85 -78.69 30.25
N THR A 44 29.57 -77.41 30.52
CA THR A 44 30.25 -76.21 29.98
C THR A 44 30.45 -76.04 28.47
N ARG A 45 29.76 -75.03 27.90
CA ARG A 45 30.38 -74.04 26.99
C ARG A 45 29.79 -72.65 27.24
N ARG A 46 30.59 -71.60 27.05
CA ARG A 46 30.17 -70.19 27.21
C ARG A 46 29.28 -69.75 26.04
N SER A 47 28.29 -68.92 26.34
CA SER A 47 27.75 -67.89 25.44
C SER A 47 27.66 -66.59 26.24
N TYR A 48 27.95 -65.45 25.60
CA TYR A 48 27.84 -64.14 26.24
C TYR A 48 26.37 -63.73 26.37
N ALA A 49 26.02 -63.12 27.50
CA ALA A 49 24.74 -62.46 27.69
C ALA A 49 24.88 -60.97 27.30
N ASP A 50 24.77 -60.67 26.00
CA ASP A 50 24.75 -59.29 25.54
C ASP A 50 23.48 -58.59 26.04
N ALA A 51 23.65 -57.52 26.81
CA ALA A 51 22.55 -56.71 27.32
C ALA A 51 21.86 -55.98 26.15
N ALA A 52 20.53 -56.05 26.10
CA ALA A 52 19.75 -55.40 25.04
C ALA A 52 20.04 -53.89 25.00
N PRO A 53 20.42 -53.31 23.83
CA PRO A 53 20.85 -51.92 23.77
C PRO A 53 19.68 -50.96 24.04
N ALA A 54 19.90 -50.04 24.97
CA ALA A 54 18.89 -49.03 25.34
C ALA A 54 18.41 -48.24 24.10
N PRO A 55 17.10 -47.94 23.99
CA PRO A 55 16.52 -47.33 22.80
C PRO A 55 17.10 -45.92 22.57
N LYS A 56 17.85 -45.77 21.48
CA LYS A 56 18.50 -44.50 21.09
C LYS A 56 17.44 -43.38 21.01
N PRO A 57 17.66 -42.20 21.64
CA PRO A 57 16.64 -41.16 21.70
C PRO A 57 16.30 -40.63 20.30
N LYS A 58 15.00 -40.65 19.95
CA LYS A 58 14.49 -40.27 18.63
C LYS A 58 14.87 -38.81 18.28
N LYS A 59 15.88 -38.63 17.41
CA LYS A 59 16.49 -37.32 17.08
C LYS A 59 15.46 -36.23 16.72
N GLY A 60 14.40 -36.57 15.98
CA GLY A 60 13.35 -35.64 15.57
C GLY A 60 12.65 -34.93 16.74
N PHE A 61 12.54 -35.55 17.92
CA PHE A 61 11.89 -34.95 19.09
C PHE A 61 12.71 -33.82 19.74
N ARG A 62 14.03 -33.75 19.48
CA ARG A 62 14.86 -32.59 19.85
C ARG A 62 14.72 -31.45 18.83
N PHE A 63 14.68 -31.76 17.54
CA PHE A 63 14.46 -30.75 16.49
C PHE A 63 13.10 -30.04 16.67
N LEU A 64 12.01 -30.79 16.81
CA LEU A 64 10.67 -30.22 17.01
C LEU A 64 10.56 -29.38 18.30
N ARG A 65 11.27 -29.76 19.37
CA ARG A 65 11.35 -28.95 20.60
C ARG A 65 12.18 -27.68 20.43
N TRP A 66 13.19 -27.69 19.56
CA TRP A 66 14.00 -26.50 19.28
C TRP A 66 13.27 -25.53 18.35
N THR A 67 12.63 -26.01 17.28
CA THR A 67 11.80 -25.16 16.42
C THR A 67 10.64 -24.56 17.19
N TRP A 68 9.91 -25.33 18.02
CA TRP A 68 8.85 -24.80 18.88
C TRP A 68 9.34 -23.70 19.84
N ARG A 69 10.50 -23.89 20.47
CA ARG A 69 11.12 -22.85 21.31
C ARG A 69 11.48 -21.60 20.52
N LEU A 70 12.03 -21.75 19.31
CA LEU A 70 12.38 -20.63 18.43
C LEU A 70 11.12 -19.88 17.98
N THR A 71 10.05 -20.57 17.59
CA THR A 71 8.75 -19.97 17.28
C THR A 71 8.20 -19.17 18.46
N TRP A 72 8.26 -19.69 19.68
CA TRP A 72 7.82 -18.96 20.88
C TRP A 72 8.69 -17.74 21.19
N LEU A 73 10.02 -17.85 21.07
CA LEU A 73 10.93 -16.73 21.27
C LEU A 73 10.72 -15.63 20.21
N SER A 74 10.53 -16.01 18.93
CA SER A 74 10.16 -15.08 17.86
C SER A 74 8.80 -14.43 18.09
N GLY A 75 7.81 -15.18 18.59
CA GLY A 75 6.50 -14.65 18.95
C GLY A 75 6.57 -13.60 20.06
N VAL A 76 7.24 -13.92 21.18
CA VAL A 76 7.46 -12.98 22.29
C VAL A 76 8.27 -11.76 21.84
N GLY A 77 9.33 -11.95 21.05
CA GLY A 77 10.14 -10.86 20.50
C GLY A 77 9.35 -9.93 19.58
N LEU A 78 8.51 -10.50 18.70
CA LEU A 78 7.61 -9.73 17.83
C LEU A 78 6.56 -8.96 18.65
N THR A 79 5.95 -9.59 19.66
CA THR A 79 5.00 -8.92 20.56
C THR A 79 5.65 -7.77 21.32
N GLY A 80 6.86 -7.97 21.86
CA GLY A 80 7.64 -6.92 22.53
C GLY A 80 8.01 -5.76 21.59
N TYR A 81 8.46 -6.07 20.38
CA TYR A 81 8.77 -5.06 19.35
C TYR A 81 7.53 -4.25 18.93
N VAL A 82 6.37 -4.90 18.76
CA VAL A 82 5.11 -4.23 18.44
C VAL A 82 4.64 -3.35 19.61
N ALA A 83 4.71 -3.85 20.85
CA ALA A 83 4.36 -3.08 22.03
C ALA A 83 5.26 -1.84 22.21
N TYR A 84 6.57 -1.99 22.03
CA TYR A 84 7.52 -0.88 22.03
C TYR A 84 7.23 0.14 20.91
N SER A 85 6.99 -0.34 19.68
CA SER A 85 6.63 0.52 18.54
C SER A 85 5.36 1.32 18.80
N ILE A 86 4.36 0.73 19.47
CA ILE A 86 3.11 1.41 19.84
C ILE A 86 3.35 2.41 20.98
N TYR A 87 4.24 2.12 21.92
CA TYR A 87 4.65 3.06 22.96
C TYR A 87 5.35 4.28 22.38
N GLU A 88 6.35 4.09 21.51
CA GLU A 88 7.11 5.15 20.84
C GLU A 88 6.20 6.02 19.95
N LEU A 89 5.28 5.41 19.18
CA LEU A 89 4.29 6.13 18.38
C LEU A 89 3.33 7.01 19.22
N ARG A 90 3.09 6.65 20.49
CA ARG A 90 2.20 7.39 21.41
C ARG A 90 2.90 8.42 22.29
N HIS A 91 4.23 8.36 22.42
CA HIS A 91 5.02 9.27 23.26
C HIS A 91 6.12 9.95 22.44
N PRO A 92 5.77 10.77 21.43
CA PRO A 92 6.74 11.54 20.65
C PRO A 92 7.48 12.54 21.55
N ILE A 93 8.78 12.71 21.30
CA ILE A 93 9.65 13.66 22.01
C ILE A 93 9.17 15.12 21.86
N GLU A 94 9.66 15.98 22.75
CA GLU A 94 9.58 17.43 22.54
C GLU A 94 10.35 17.82 21.27
N GLN A 95 9.90 18.87 20.58
CA GLN A 95 10.46 19.28 19.29
C GLN A 95 11.20 20.61 19.39
N VAL A 96 12.40 20.65 18.82
CA VAL A 96 13.14 21.89 18.60
C VAL A 96 12.29 22.83 17.75
N GLY A 97 12.11 24.07 18.19
CA GLY A 97 11.33 25.08 17.47
C GLY A 97 12.00 25.53 16.16
N PRO A 98 11.27 26.26 15.29
CA PRO A 98 11.86 26.91 14.12
C PRO A 98 12.99 27.87 14.49
N ASP A 99 14.02 27.92 13.67
CA ASP A 99 15.22 28.73 13.87
C ASP A 99 15.39 29.69 12.69
N PRO A 100 15.21 31.02 12.87
CA PRO A 100 15.28 32.00 11.78
C PRO A 100 16.60 32.02 10.98
N ALA A 101 17.69 31.42 11.48
CA ALA A 101 18.94 31.30 10.74
C ALA A 101 18.95 30.16 9.69
N LYS A 102 17.95 29.26 9.72
CA LYS A 102 17.89 28.07 8.85
C LYS A 102 16.99 28.29 7.63
N LYS A 103 17.41 27.74 6.49
CA LYS A 103 16.65 27.76 5.23
C LYS A 103 15.27 27.12 5.38
N THR A 104 14.27 27.77 4.81
CA THR A 104 12.88 27.32 4.76
C THR A 104 12.68 26.36 3.60
N LEU A 105 12.39 25.10 3.93
CA LEU A 105 12.14 24.02 2.98
C LEU A 105 10.62 23.76 2.90
N VAL A 106 9.99 24.20 1.82
CA VAL A 106 8.59 23.94 1.52
C VAL A 106 8.45 22.63 0.74
N ILE A 107 7.61 21.72 1.22
CA ILE A 107 7.29 20.44 0.56
C ILE A 107 5.80 20.43 0.22
N LEU A 108 5.48 20.36 -1.07
CA LEU A 108 4.11 20.29 -1.57
C LEU A 108 3.65 18.83 -1.71
N GLY A 109 2.40 18.57 -1.31
CA GLY A 109 1.77 17.26 -1.40
C GLY A 109 2.16 16.30 -0.28
N THR A 110 1.30 15.31 -0.03
CA THR A 110 1.45 14.27 1.01
C THR A 110 1.43 12.87 0.40
N GLY A 111 1.94 12.76 -0.83
CA GLY A 111 2.07 11.51 -1.58
C GLY A 111 3.40 10.78 -1.36
N TRP A 112 3.62 9.75 -2.18
CA TRP A 112 4.78 8.84 -2.10
C TRP A 112 6.14 9.54 -2.08
N GLY A 113 6.36 10.53 -2.96
CA GLY A 113 7.60 11.30 -3.00
C GLY A 113 7.81 12.15 -1.76
N SER A 114 6.88 13.09 -1.51
CA SER A 114 6.92 14.02 -0.38
C SER A 114 7.05 13.34 0.98
N VAL A 115 6.37 12.20 1.18
CA VAL A 115 6.42 11.47 2.46
C VAL A 115 7.67 10.58 2.57
N SER A 116 8.18 10.00 1.48
CA SER A 116 9.48 9.30 1.52
C SER A 116 10.64 10.28 1.79
N LEU A 117 10.57 11.48 1.22
CA LEU A 117 11.44 12.62 1.57
C LEU A 117 11.30 12.96 3.05
N LEU A 118 10.12 13.39 3.49
CA LEU A 118 9.87 13.85 4.86
C LEU A 118 10.32 12.82 5.90
N LYS A 119 10.03 11.53 5.70
CA LYS A 119 10.43 10.47 6.65
C LYS A 119 11.95 10.32 6.78
N LYS A 120 12.73 10.55 5.71
CA LYS A 120 14.20 10.36 5.69
C LYS A 120 15.00 11.66 5.85
N LEU A 121 14.36 12.81 5.66
CA LEU A 121 14.93 14.13 5.90
C LEU A 121 15.28 14.30 7.38
N ASP A 122 16.48 14.80 7.64
CA ASP A 122 16.90 15.28 8.96
C ASP A 122 16.43 16.73 9.11
N THR A 123 15.36 16.88 9.90
CA THR A 123 14.61 18.13 10.06
C THR A 123 15.37 19.18 10.86
N GLU A 124 16.42 18.82 11.60
CA GLU A 124 17.14 19.79 12.46
C GLU A 124 17.97 20.79 11.64
N ASN A 125 18.19 20.49 10.36
CA ASN A 125 18.91 21.32 9.40
C ASN A 125 18.05 22.41 8.72
N TYR A 126 16.71 22.33 8.79
CA TYR A 126 15.81 23.15 7.94
C TYR A 126 14.54 23.57 8.68
N ASN A 127 14.01 24.75 8.36
CA ASN A 127 12.64 25.12 8.73
C ASN A 127 11.67 24.44 7.74
N VAL A 128 11.19 23.25 8.09
CA VAL A 128 10.36 22.44 7.17
C VAL A 128 8.89 22.82 7.26
N VAL A 129 8.29 23.13 6.12
CA VAL A 129 6.85 23.39 5.96
C VAL A 129 6.28 22.40 4.95
N VAL A 130 5.21 21.69 5.32
CA VAL A 130 4.49 20.76 4.44
C VAL A 130 3.11 21.34 4.11
N ILE A 131 2.75 21.37 2.83
CA ILE A 131 1.51 21.99 2.33
C ILE A 131 0.75 20.96 1.49
N SER A 132 -0.46 20.58 1.89
CA SER A 132 -1.35 19.73 1.07
C SER A 132 -2.79 19.77 1.57
N PRO A 133 -3.81 19.70 0.69
CA PRO A 133 -5.21 19.62 1.10
C PRO A 133 -5.59 18.23 1.67
N ARG A 134 -4.63 17.31 1.80
CA ARG A 134 -4.83 15.96 2.34
C ARG A 134 -3.91 15.71 3.53
N ASN A 135 -4.45 15.71 4.75
CA ASN A 135 -3.68 15.52 5.99
C ASN A 135 -3.17 14.11 6.28
N TYR A 136 -3.28 13.18 5.32
CA TYR A 136 -2.80 11.80 5.42
C TYR A 136 -1.99 11.39 4.19
N PHE A 137 -1.01 10.53 4.43
CA PHE A 137 -0.43 9.68 3.40
C PHE A 137 -1.42 8.57 3.04
N LEU A 138 -1.52 8.22 1.76
CA LEU A 138 -2.38 7.15 1.24
C LEU A 138 -1.53 6.05 0.60
N PHE A 139 -1.63 4.82 1.11
CA PHE A 139 -1.00 3.64 0.51
C PHE A 139 -1.83 3.16 -0.69
N THR A 140 -1.70 3.88 -1.81
CA THR A 140 -2.52 3.69 -3.03
C THR A 140 -2.59 2.26 -3.60
N PRO A 141 -1.59 1.35 -3.47
CA PRO A 141 -1.71 -0.02 -4.00
C PRO A 141 -2.79 -0.90 -3.35
N LEU A 142 -3.33 -0.51 -2.19
CA LEU A 142 -4.47 -1.20 -1.56
C LEU A 142 -5.80 -0.42 -1.67
N LEU A 143 -5.83 0.64 -2.48
CA LEU A 143 -7.06 1.40 -2.73
C LEU A 143 -8.14 0.59 -3.47
N PRO A 144 -7.82 -0.32 -4.43
CA PRO A 144 -8.82 -1.22 -5.02
C PRO A 144 -9.56 -2.06 -3.96
N SER A 145 -8.83 -2.65 -3.00
CA SER A 145 -9.38 -3.45 -1.89
C SER A 145 -10.28 -2.66 -0.92
N CYS A 146 -10.24 -1.32 -0.96
CA CYS A 146 -11.12 -0.47 -0.17
C CYS A 146 -12.50 -0.26 -0.82
N THR A 147 -12.63 -0.53 -2.13
CA THR A 147 -13.92 -0.43 -2.84
C THR A 147 -14.89 -1.56 -2.47
N THR A 148 -14.35 -2.70 -2.07
CA THR A 148 -15.06 -3.95 -1.76
C THR A 148 -15.15 -4.25 -0.27
N GLY A 149 -14.50 -3.47 0.59
CA GLY A 149 -14.46 -3.73 2.04
C GLY A 149 -13.50 -4.86 2.45
N LEU A 150 -12.59 -5.28 1.57
CA LEU A 150 -11.52 -6.24 1.92
C LEU A 150 -10.44 -5.60 2.83
N VAL A 151 -10.24 -4.30 2.70
CA VAL A 151 -9.35 -3.48 3.55
C VAL A 151 -10.06 -2.18 3.90
N GLU A 152 -10.00 -1.73 5.16
CA GLU A 152 -10.58 -0.44 5.54
C GLU A 152 -9.74 0.71 5.00
N HIS A 153 -10.41 1.77 4.51
CA HIS A 153 -9.70 2.95 4.05
C HIS A 153 -8.77 3.56 5.14
N ARG A 154 -9.22 3.52 6.41
CA ARG A 154 -8.43 3.97 7.59
C ARG A 154 -7.18 3.13 7.86
N SER A 155 -7.11 1.91 7.35
CA SER A 155 -5.97 0.99 7.47
C SER A 155 -4.85 1.32 6.48
N ILE A 156 -5.18 1.91 5.32
CA ILE A 156 -4.22 2.34 4.29
C ILE A 156 -3.84 3.83 4.37
N MET A 157 -4.47 4.59 5.27
CA MET A 157 -4.16 5.99 5.58
C MET A 157 -3.17 6.10 6.76
N GLU A 158 -2.21 7.03 6.69
CA GLU A 158 -1.37 7.41 7.84
C GLU A 158 -1.35 8.94 8.01
N PRO A 159 -1.84 9.50 9.13
CA PRO A 159 -1.88 10.94 9.36
C PRO A 159 -0.49 11.58 9.27
N ILE A 160 -0.38 12.67 8.51
CA ILE A 160 0.86 13.43 8.34
C ILE A 160 1.30 14.04 9.68
N ARG A 161 0.36 14.39 10.56
CA ARG A 161 0.66 14.86 11.93
C ARG A 161 1.37 13.80 12.78
N ASN A 162 1.16 12.51 12.54
CA ASN A 162 1.95 11.44 13.19
C ASN A 162 3.39 11.46 12.67
N ILE A 163 3.55 11.54 11.34
CA ILE A 163 4.86 11.56 10.66
C ILE A 163 5.66 12.81 11.03
N THR A 164 5.02 13.98 11.18
CA THR A 164 5.70 15.22 11.57
C THR A 164 6.00 15.32 13.06
N ARG A 165 5.22 14.69 13.96
CA ARG A 165 5.52 14.65 15.40
C ARG A 165 6.60 13.63 15.78
N GLN A 166 6.88 12.66 14.91
CA GLN A 166 7.98 11.70 15.04
C GLN A 166 9.28 12.24 14.40
N LYS A 167 9.60 13.51 14.67
CA LYS A 167 10.77 14.26 14.19
C LYS A 167 11.39 15.06 15.33
N ASN A 168 12.70 15.30 15.25
CA ASN A 168 13.45 16.03 16.29
C ASN A 168 13.13 17.54 16.29
N ALA A 169 12.95 18.13 15.11
CA ALA A 169 12.53 19.53 14.95
C ALA A 169 11.06 19.62 14.53
N TYR A 170 10.42 20.74 14.87
CA TYR A 170 9.05 21.05 14.52
C TYR A 170 8.89 21.21 13.00
N VAL A 171 7.98 20.44 12.42
CA VAL A 171 7.57 20.56 11.01
C VAL A 171 6.18 21.19 10.97
N LYS A 172 6.08 22.37 10.35
CA LYS A 172 4.79 23.05 10.14
C LYS A 172 4.00 22.28 9.08
N PHE A 173 2.74 21.97 9.35
CA PHE A 173 1.83 21.39 8.35
C PHE A 173 0.62 22.29 8.14
N TYR A 174 0.41 22.71 6.89
CA TYR A 174 -0.78 23.41 6.41
C TYR A 174 -1.67 22.46 5.61
N GLU A 175 -2.92 22.35 6.04
CA GLU A 175 -3.96 21.58 5.37
C GLU A 175 -4.65 22.49 4.34
N ALA A 176 -3.99 22.68 3.19
CA ALA A 176 -4.33 23.70 2.19
C ALA A 176 -3.86 23.30 0.80
N GLU A 177 -4.59 23.71 -0.25
CA GLU A 177 -4.13 23.56 -1.63
C GLU A 177 -3.13 24.67 -2.00
N ALA A 178 -2.01 24.29 -2.62
CA ALA A 178 -1.08 25.22 -3.25
C ALA A 178 -1.65 25.63 -4.61
N THR A 179 -2.18 26.85 -4.70
CA THR A 179 -2.93 27.34 -5.87
C THR A 179 -2.02 27.98 -6.92
N LYS A 180 -0.96 28.67 -6.49
CA LYS A 180 0.10 29.21 -7.35
C LYS A 180 1.46 29.04 -6.67
N ILE A 181 2.49 28.70 -7.45
CA ILE A 181 3.91 28.84 -7.07
C ILE A 181 4.43 30.06 -7.81
N ASP A 182 5.02 31.03 -7.13
CA ASP A 182 5.60 32.23 -7.75
C ASP A 182 7.11 32.18 -7.60
N TYR A 183 7.80 31.81 -8.68
CA TYR A 183 9.22 31.49 -8.63
C TYR A 183 10.10 32.72 -8.41
N GLU A 184 9.75 33.85 -9.03
CA GLU A 184 10.50 35.11 -8.90
C GLU A 184 10.45 35.67 -7.48
N LYS A 185 9.26 35.66 -6.85
CA LYS A 185 9.08 36.09 -5.45
C LYS A 185 9.47 35.03 -4.42
N ARG A 186 9.67 33.78 -4.85
CA ARG A 186 9.89 32.60 -3.98
C ARG A 186 8.80 32.40 -2.92
N VAL A 187 7.53 32.49 -3.34
CA VAL A 187 6.37 32.21 -2.48
C VAL A 187 5.44 31.16 -3.08
N VAL A 188 4.74 30.42 -2.22
CA VAL A 188 3.61 29.54 -2.59
C VAL A 188 2.33 30.13 -2.02
N TYR A 189 1.37 30.43 -2.89
CA TYR A 189 0.03 30.88 -2.51
C TYR A 189 -0.82 29.66 -2.13
N ILE A 190 -1.44 29.70 -0.94
CA ILE A 190 -2.23 28.59 -0.40
C ILE A 190 -3.68 28.98 -0.11
N SER A 191 -4.59 28.02 -0.27
CA SER A 191 -6.02 28.15 0.04
C SER A 191 -6.45 27.03 0.99
N ASP A 192 -7.03 27.39 2.13
CA ASP A 192 -7.87 26.48 2.92
C ASP A 192 -9.25 26.44 2.27
N ASP A 193 -9.51 25.35 1.55
CA ASP A 193 -10.76 25.11 0.82
C ASP A 193 -11.79 24.30 1.61
N SER A 194 -11.55 24.03 2.91
CA SER A 194 -12.50 23.35 3.79
C SER A 194 -13.79 24.15 4.05
N GLU A 195 -14.88 23.49 4.45
CA GLU A 195 -16.17 24.18 4.68
C GLU A 195 -16.14 25.14 5.89
N ILE A 196 -15.24 24.92 6.85
CA ILE A 196 -15.10 25.72 8.08
C ILE A 196 -14.09 26.84 7.84
N LYS A 197 -14.57 28.03 7.45
CA LYS A 197 -13.70 29.20 7.24
C LYS A 197 -13.41 29.95 8.55
N GLY A 198 -12.14 30.23 8.80
CA GLY A 198 -11.70 31.30 9.70
C GLY A 198 -11.44 32.62 8.95
N ASP A 199 -11.08 33.68 9.69
CA ASP A 199 -10.83 35.02 9.15
C ASP A 199 -9.77 35.06 8.04
N ILE A 200 -8.80 34.14 8.09
CA ILE A 200 -7.77 33.95 7.06
C ILE A 200 -7.93 32.55 6.48
N SER A 201 -8.38 32.48 5.22
CA SER A 201 -8.48 31.24 4.44
C SER A 201 -7.50 31.20 3.25
N LYS A 202 -6.81 32.31 2.95
CA LYS A 202 -5.79 32.40 1.89
C LYS A 202 -4.59 33.19 2.38
N THR A 203 -3.39 32.73 2.06
CA THR A 203 -2.13 33.40 2.41
C THR A 203 -0.99 32.94 1.49
N GLU A 204 0.20 33.52 1.65
CA GLU A 204 1.43 33.10 0.96
C GLU A 204 2.46 32.54 1.96
N VAL A 205 3.28 31.59 1.49
CA VAL A 205 4.34 30.94 2.27
C VAL A 205 5.67 31.10 1.52
N PRO A 206 6.66 31.84 2.06
CA PRO A 206 7.98 31.99 1.43
C PRO A 206 8.80 30.70 1.52
N PHE A 207 9.75 30.53 0.58
CA PHE A 207 10.67 29.40 0.56
C PHE A 207 12.09 29.78 0.15
N ASP A 208 13.07 29.13 0.78
CA ASP A 208 14.46 29.08 0.28
C ASP A 208 14.65 27.88 -0.66
N MET A 209 13.95 26.78 -0.37
CA MET A 209 13.98 25.53 -1.12
C MET A 209 12.54 24.99 -1.28
N LEU A 210 12.19 24.52 -2.47
CA LEU A 210 10.84 24.01 -2.78
C LEU A 210 10.89 22.59 -3.35
N VAL A 211 10.06 21.68 -2.85
CA VAL A 211 9.84 20.35 -3.44
C VAL A 211 8.40 20.18 -3.89
N VAL A 212 8.20 20.04 -5.20
CA VAL A 212 6.90 19.82 -5.83
C VAL A 212 6.63 18.31 -5.90
N GLY A 213 5.82 17.79 -4.97
CA GLY A 213 5.39 16.38 -4.91
C GLY A 213 3.87 16.19 -4.94
N VAL A 214 3.17 17.08 -5.65
CA VAL A 214 1.69 17.11 -5.76
C VAL A 214 1.10 15.99 -6.64
N GLY A 215 1.95 15.30 -7.40
CA GLY A 215 1.53 14.23 -8.32
C GLY A 215 0.59 14.70 -9.43
N ALA A 216 -0.16 13.75 -9.98
CA ALA A 216 -1.08 13.96 -11.10
C ALA A 216 -2.56 13.92 -10.68
N GLU A 217 -3.42 14.49 -11.53
CA GLU A 217 -4.88 14.30 -11.54
C GLU A 217 -5.29 13.23 -12.57
N ASN A 218 -6.55 12.78 -12.57
CA ASN A 218 -7.04 11.79 -13.52
C ASN A 218 -7.24 12.39 -14.92
N ALA A 219 -6.72 11.74 -15.96
CA ALA A 219 -6.91 12.18 -17.34
C ALA A 219 -8.20 11.62 -17.94
N THR A 220 -9.06 12.52 -18.42
CA THR A 220 -10.26 12.15 -19.21
C THR A 220 -10.00 12.14 -20.72
N PHE A 221 -8.80 12.52 -21.17
CA PHE A 221 -8.41 12.66 -22.58
C PHE A 221 -9.34 13.55 -23.43
N GLY A 222 -10.14 14.42 -22.81
CA GLY A 222 -11.16 15.23 -23.48
C GLY A 222 -12.46 14.49 -23.81
N ILE A 223 -12.61 13.23 -23.39
CA ILE A 223 -13.81 12.42 -23.57
C ILE A 223 -14.94 12.99 -22.71
N LYS A 224 -16.09 13.26 -23.34
CA LYS A 224 -17.28 13.83 -22.68
C LYS A 224 -17.95 12.79 -21.77
N GLY A 225 -18.54 13.25 -20.67
CA GLY A 225 -19.28 12.43 -19.71
C GLY A 225 -18.41 11.68 -18.69
N VAL A 226 -17.07 11.67 -18.84
CA VAL A 226 -16.17 10.93 -17.92
C VAL A 226 -16.20 11.53 -16.51
N LYS A 227 -16.19 12.86 -16.35
CA LYS A 227 -16.23 13.48 -15.00
C LYS A 227 -17.61 13.38 -14.37
N GLU A 228 -18.63 13.36 -15.22
CA GLU A 228 -20.04 13.48 -14.91
C GLU A 228 -20.67 12.14 -14.51
N HIS A 229 -20.32 11.05 -15.21
CA HIS A 229 -21.01 9.76 -15.11
C HIS A 229 -20.14 8.58 -14.66
N SER A 230 -18.82 8.76 -14.49
CA SER A 230 -17.90 7.74 -13.96
C SER A 230 -17.47 8.01 -12.51
N CYS A 231 -16.77 7.04 -11.92
CA CYS A 231 -15.95 7.23 -10.74
C CYS A 231 -14.48 7.05 -11.10
N PHE A 232 -13.59 7.90 -10.60
CA PHE A 232 -12.15 7.63 -10.66
C PHE A 232 -11.76 6.62 -9.58
N LEU A 233 -10.48 6.25 -9.50
CA LEU A 233 -9.91 5.44 -8.41
C LEU A 233 -8.50 5.95 -8.09
N LYS A 234 -8.40 7.13 -7.47
CA LYS A 234 -7.14 7.82 -7.13
C LYS A 234 -7.03 8.13 -5.63
N GLU A 235 -8.15 8.51 -4.98
CA GLU A 235 -8.21 8.94 -3.57
C GLU A 235 -9.23 8.13 -2.74
N VAL A 236 -9.24 8.32 -1.41
CA VAL A 236 -10.16 7.59 -0.50
C VAL A 236 -11.63 7.86 -0.83
N GLY A 237 -12.00 9.11 -1.12
CA GLY A 237 -13.37 9.49 -1.49
C GLY A 237 -13.84 8.84 -2.80
N ASP A 238 -12.93 8.53 -3.73
CA ASP A 238 -13.26 7.76 -4.93
C ASP A 238 -13.68 6.33 -4.56
N ALA A 239 -12.92 5.67 -3.69
CA ALA A 239 -13.20 4.29 -3.29
C ALA A 239 -14.54 4.17 -2.53
N GLN A 240 -14.85 5.15 -1.67
CA GLN A 240 -16.15 5.25 -1.01
C GLN A 240 -17.29 5.54 -2.01
N LYS A 241 -17.09 6.44 -2.99
CA LYS A 241 -18.05 6.71 -4.07
C LYS A 241 -18.33 5.46 -4.91
N ILE A 242 -17.30 4.66 -5.20
CA ILE A 242 -17.41 3.38 -5.90
C ILE A 242 -18.21 2.38 -5.08
N ARG A 243 -17.84 2.14 -3.81
CA ARG A 243 -18.54 1.21 -2.90
C ARG A 243 -20.03 1.54 -2.80
N LYS A 244 -20.34 2.82 -2.55
CA LYS A 244 -21.72 3.32 -2.49
C LYS A 244 -22.46 3.07 -3.80
N ARG A 245 -21.88 3.47 -4.95
CA ARG A 245 -22.54 3.31 -6.26
C ARG A 245 -22.69 1.85 -6.68
N LEU A 246 -21.78 0.95 -6.29
CA LEU A 246 -21.92 -0.49 -6.49
C LEU A 246 -23.16 -1.02 -5.75
N MET A 247 -23.29 -0.71 -4.45
CA MET A 247 -24.46 -1.11 -3.67
C MET A 247 -25.75 -0.42 -4.15
N ASP A 248 -25.69 0.85 -4.56
CA ASP A 248 -26.85 1.53 -5.19
C ASP A 248 -27.31 0.83 -6.46
N CYS A 249 -26.39 0.29 -7.28
CA CYS A 249 -26.75 -0.49 -8.47
C CYS A 249 -27.39 -1.84 -8.12
N VAL A 250 -26.89 -2.53 -7.09
CA VAL A 250 -27.47 -3.80 -6.58
C VAL A 250 -28.89 -3.57 -6.04
N GLU A 251 -29.06 -2.61 -5.13
CA GLU A 251 -30.36 -2.28 -4.51
C GLU A 251 -31.38 -1.77 -5.54
N THR A 252 -30.94 -1.01 -6.55
CA THR A 252 -31.85 -0.56 -7.63
C THR A 252 -32.24 -1.72 -8.56
N ALA A 253 -31.34 -2.68 -8.82
CA ALA A 253 -31.62 -3.82 -9.70
C ALA A 253 -32.63 -4.81 -9.09
N ILE A 254 -32.68 -4.92 -7.75
CA ILE A 254 -33.68 -5.74 -7.04
C ILE A 254 -34.97 -4.96 -6.70
N PHE A 255 -35.11 -3.70 -7.15
CA PHE A 255 -36.29 -2.91 -6.87
C PHE A 255 -37.54 -3.49 -7.56
N LYS A 256 -38.71 -3.29 -6.92
CA LYS A 256 -39.97 -3.87 -7.39
C LYS A 256 -40.32 -3.38 -8.81
N ASP A 257 -40.79 -4.30 -9.64
CA ASP A 257 -41.23 -4.08 -11.02
C ASP A 257 -40.12 -3.62 -12.01
N GLN A 258 -38.84 -3.81 -11.66
CA GLN A 258 -37.72 -3.46 -12.53
C GLN A 258 -37.65 -4.37 -13.78
N THR A 259 -37.52 -3.78 -14.96
CA THR A 259 -37.42 -4.52 -16.24
C THR A 259 -36.08 -5.25 -16.40
N GLU A 260 -36.11 -6.47 -16.97
CA GLU A 260 -34.91 -7.31 -17.14
C GLU A 260 -33.71 -6.61 -17.77
N ASP A 261 -33.91 -5.79 -18.80
CA ASP A 261 -32.81 -5.12 -19.50
C ASP A 261 -32.17 -4.01 -18.65
N GLU A 262 -32.94 -3.37 -17.77
CA GLU A 262 -32.42 -2.41 -16.80
C GLU A 262 -31.74 -3.14 -15.63
N ILE A 263 -32.23 -4.32 -15.20
CA ILE A 263 -31.53 -5.20 -14.25
C ILE A 263 -30.15 -5.59 -14.81
N LYS A 264 -30.10 -6.11 -16.05
CA LYS A 264 -28.86 -6.46 -16.76
C LYS A 264 -27.93 -5.27 -16.93
N ARG A 265 -28.46 -4.06 -17.20
CA ARG A 265 -27.66 -2.83 -17.24
C ARG A 265 -27.08 -2.47 -15.87
N LEU A 266 -27.92 -2.39 -14.83
CA LEU A 266 -27.52 -1.95 -13.49
C LEU A 266 -26.45 -2.88 -12.90
N LEU A 267 -26.56 -4.18 -13.14
CA LEU A 267 -25.62 -5.19 -12.66
C LEU A 267 -24.39 -5.39 -13.56
N HIS A 268 -24.26 -4.60 -14.64
CA HIS A 268 -23.06 -4.55 -15.47
C HIS A 268 -22.09 -3.48 -14.95
N MET A 269 -20.97 -3.95 -14.39
CA MET A 269 -19.83 -3.16 -13.92
C MET A 269 -18.80 -3.01 -15.04
N VAL A 270 -18.47 -1.78 -15.43
CA VAL A 270 -17.48 -1.49 -16.47
C VAL A 270 -16.27 -0.78 -15.89
N VAL A 271 -15.08 -1.31 -16.18
CA VAL A 271 -13.78 -0.76 -15.76
C VAL A 271 -13.01 -0.33 -17.00
N VAL A 272 -12.46 0.88 -17.03
CA VAL A 272 -11.68 1.40 -18.16
C VAL A 272 -10.22 1.59 -17.75
N GLY A 273 -9.32 0.85 -18.41
CA GLY A 273 -7.89 0.82 -18.16
C GLY A 273 -7.38 -0.53 -17.68
N GLY A 274 -6.78 -1.32 -18.57
CA GLY A 274 -6.13 -2.59 -18.30
C GLY A 274 -4.75 -2.50 -17.65
N GLY A 275 -4.42 -1.36 -17.01
CA GLY A 275 -3.28 -1.24 -16.10
C GLY A 275 -3.57 -1.88 -14.74
N PRO A 276 -2.57 -2.00 -13.84
CA PRO A 276 -2.71 -2.67 -12.55
C PRO A 276 -3.95 -2.22 -11.77
N THR A 277 -4.19 -0.91 -11.62
CA THR A 277 -5.34 -0.38 -10.87
C THR A 277 -6.70 -0.88 -11.37
N GLY A 278 -6.90 -1.02 -12.69
CA GLY A 278 -8.17 -1.52 -13.25
C GLY A 278 -8.27 -3.04 -13.25
N VAL A 279 -7.14 -3.75 -13.38
CA VAL A 279 -7.08 -5.22 -13.28
C VAL A 279 -7.32 -5.67 -11.83
N GLU A 280 -6.61 -5.07 -10.87
CA GLU A 280 -6.80 -5.35 -9.43
C GLU A 280 -8.23 -5.05 -8.99
N PHE A 281 -8.82 -3.93 -9.44
CA PHE A 281 -10.19 -3.56 -9.16
C PHE A 281 -11.24 -4.48 -9.81
N ALA A 282 -11.03 -4.92 -11.05
CA ALA A 282 -11.92 -5.87 -11.71
C ALA A 282 -11.92 -7.24 -11.00
N GLY A 283 -10.75 -7.70 -10.55
CA GLY A 283 -10.62 -8.91 -9.72
C GLY A 283 -11.29 -8.77 -8.36
N GLU A 284 -11.06 -7.66 -7.65
CA GLU A 284 -11.70 -7.35 -6.37
C GLU A 284 -13.24 -7.36 -6.46
N ILE A 285 -13.84 -6.71 -7.46
CA ILE A 285 -15.30 -6.71 -7.61
C ILE A 285 -15.84 -8.11 -7.94
N GLN A 286 -15.14 -8.88 -8.78
CA GLN A 286 -15.57 -10.26 -9.07
C GLN A 286 -15.49 -11.12 -7.80
N ASP A 287 -14.42 -11.00 -7.00
CA ASP A 287 -14.29 -11.70 -5.72
C ASP A 287 -15.39 -11.30 -4.73
N PHE A 288 -15.71 -10.01 -4.61
CA PHE A 288 -16.79 -9.54 -3.73
C PHE A 288 -18.16 -10.06 -4.16
N PHE A 289 -18.42 -10.17 -5.47
CA PHE A 289 -19.62 -10.81 -5.99
C PHE A 289 -19.65 -12.32 -5.70
N GLU A 290 -18.55 -13.03 -6.02
CA GLU A 290 -18.46 -14.49 -5.90
C GLU A 290 -18.41 -14.96 -4.44
N GLU A 291 -17.76 -14.22 -3.54
CA GLU A 291 -17.55 -14.61 -2.16
C GLU A 291 -18.58 -14.01 -1.19
N ASP A 292 -19.18 -12.85 -1.48
CA ASP A 292 -20.09 -12.19 -0.56
C ASP A 292 -21.47 -11.91 -1.20
N LEU A 293 -21.59 -11.02 -2.20
CA LEU A 293 -22.88 -10.51 -2.66
C LEU A 293 -23.84 -11.60 -3.13
N LYS A 294 -23.40 -12.59 -3.93
CA LYS A 294 -24.29 -13.65 -4.45
C LYS A 294 -24.86 -14.59 -3.37
N LYS A 295 -24.36 -14.51 -2.14
CA LYS A 295 -24.90 -15.26 -0.97
C LYS A 295 -25.99 -14.47 -0.25
N TRP A 296 -25.85 -13.15 -0.19
CA TRP A 296 -26.75 -12.25 0.55
C TRP A 296 -27.87 -11.69 -0.32
N VAL A 297 -27.62 -11.55 -1.63
CA VAL A 297 -28.59 -11.12 -2.66
C VAL A 297 -28.55 -12.16 -3.79
N PRO A 298 -29.20 -13.33 -3.65
CA PRO A 298 -29.14 -14.39 -4.66
C PRO A 298 -29.78 -13.99 -6.01
N GLU A 299 -30.66 -12.99 -6.03
CA GLU A 299 -31.40 -12.53 -7.21
C GLU A 299 -30.49 -11.96 -8.30
N ILE A 300 -29.37 -11.32 -7.92
CA ILE A 300 -28.45 -10.70 -8.89
C ILE A 300 -27.54 -11.73 -9.61
N LYS A 301 -27.53 -12.99 -9.17
CA LYS A 301 -26.52 -14.00 -9.54
C LYS A 301 -26.38 -14.23 -11.04
N GLU A 302 -27.48 -14.30 -11.78
CA GLU A 302 -27.45 -14.59 -13.23
C GLU A 302 -27.21 -13.36 -14.11
N ASN A 303 -27.23 -12.15 -13.52
CA ASN A 303 -27.17 -10.88 -14.26
C ASN A 303 -25.92 -10.02 -13.93
N PHE A 304 -25.21 -10.32 -12.83
CA PHE A 304 -23.98 -9.59 -12.47
C PHE A 304 -22.84 -9.87 -13.45
N LYS A 305 -22.19 -8.81 -13.92
CA LYS A 305 -21.18 -8.89 -14.97
C LYS A 305 -20.09 -7.84 -14.80
N VAL A 306 -18.83 -8.26 -14.83
CA VAL A 306 -17.67 -7.35 -14.91
C VAL A 306 -17.14 -7.29 -16.34
N THR A 307 -16.76 -6.11 -16.81
CA THR A 307 -16.09 -5.92 -18.10
C THR A 307 -14.95 -4.91 -18.00
N LEU A 308 -13.74 -5.35 -18.34
CA LEU A 308 -12.53 -4.54 -18.39
C LEU A 308 -12.26 -4.09 -19.83
N VAL A 309 -12.25 -2.78 -20.06
CA VAL A 309 -12.05 -2.14 -21.37
C VAL A 309 -10.64 -1.54 -21.43
N GLU A 310 -9.87 -1.90 -22.46
CA GLU A 310 -8.51 -1.40 -22.72
C GLU A 310 -8.36 -1.02 -24.20
N ALA A 311 -7.72 0.12 -24.47
CA ALA A 311 -7.51 0.63 -25.82
C ALA A 311 -6.31 -0.03 -26.52
N LEU A 312 -5.32 -0.51 -25.75
CA LEU A 312 -4.18 -1.29 -26.20
C LEU A 312 -4.55 -2.75 -26.52
N PRO A 313 -3.68 -3.52 -27.21
CA PRO A 313 -3.98 -4.91 -27.58
C PRO A 313 -4.07 -5.90 -26.41
N ASN A 314 -3.45 -5.59 -25.27
CA ASN A 314 -3.26 -6.48 -24.12
C ASN A 314 -3.55 -5.74 -22.80
N VAL A 315 -3.97 -6.45 -21.76
CA VAL A 315 -3.89 -5.96 -20.37
C VAL A 315 -2.45 -6.06 -19.82
N LEU A 316 -2.17 -5.39 -18.70
CA LEU A 316 -0.88 -5.40 -17.99
C LEU A 316 0.38 -5.27 -18.90
N PRO A 317 0.46 -4.27 -19.80
CA PRO A 317 1.49 -4.19 -20.84
C PRO A 317 2.93 -3.94 -20.34
N MET A 318 3.13 -3.82 -19.02
CA MET A 318 4.45 -3.74 -18.37
C MET A 318 4.99 -5.11 -17.88
N PHE A 319 4.17 -6.17 -17.93
CA PHE A 319 4.57 -7.52 -17.54
C PHE A 319 4.98 -8.36 -18.76
N SER A 320 5.77 -9.42 -18.53
CA SER A 320 6.10 -10.40 -19.56
C SER A 320 4.84 -11.09 -20.14
N LYS A 321 4.88 -11.44 -21.44
CA LYS A 321 3.72 -12.01 -22.17
C LYS A 321 3.09 -13.21 -21.44
N GLN A 322 3.89 -14.09 -20.85
CA GLN A 322 3.40 -15.25 -20.10
C GLN A 322 2.45 -14.86 -18.94
N LEU A 323 2.69 -13.72 -18.30
CA LEU A 323 1.85 -13.21 -17.20
C LEU A 323 0.60 -12.49 -17.73
N ILE A 324 0.68 -11.88 -18.91
CA ILE A 324 -0.49 -11.35 -19.64
C ILE A 324 -1.42 -12.51 -20.02
N ASP A 325 -0.89 -13.51 -20.75
CA ASP A 325 -1.65 -14.70 -21.17
C ASP A 325 -2.28 -15.43 -19.97
N TYR A 326 -1.58 -15.52 -18.83
CA TYR A 326 -2.10 -16.09 -17.57
C TYR A 326 -3.19 -15.23 -16.90
N THR A 327 -3.07 -13.90 -16.98
CA THR A 327 -4.10 -12.97 -16.47
C THR A 327 -5.37 -13.07 -17.30
N GLU A 328 -5.25 -13.11 -18.63
CA GLU A 328 -6.40 -13.26 -19.54
C GLU A 328 -7.08 -14.63 -19.39
N SER A 329 -6.32 -15.72 -19.16
CA SER A 329 -6.89 -17.04 -18.79
C SER A 329 -7.64 -16.97 -17.46
N THR A 330 -7.04 -16.40 -16.42
CA THR A 330 -7.66 -16.28 -15.10
C THR A 330 -8.95 -15.45 -15.15
N PHE A 331 -8.94 -14.31 -15.83
CA PHE A 331 -10.14 -13.48 -15.97
C PHE A 331 -11.27 -14.21 -16.70
N LYS A 332 -10.94 -15.03 -17.71
CA LYS A 332 -11.89 -15.89 -18.41
C LYS A 332 -12.42 -17.04 -17.54
N GLU A 333 -11.60 -17.62 -16.66
CA GLU A 333 -12.02 -18.60 -15.65
C GLU A 333 -13.02 -17.98 -14.65
N GLU A 334 -12.83 -16.71 -14.29
CA GLU A 334 -13.68 -15.96 -13.34
C GLU A 334 -14.76 -15.09 -14.00
N ALA A 335 -15.15 -15.41 -15.24
CA ALA A 335 -16.20 -14.73 -16.02
C ALA A 335 -16.01 -13.21 -16.28
N ILE A 336 -14.86 -12.62 -15.95
CA ILE A 336 -14.54 -11.23 -16.21
C ILE A 336 -14.30 -11.04 -17.72
N THR A 337 -15.15 -10.24 -18.37
CA THR A 337 -15.02 -9.99 -19.82
C THR A 337 -13.91 -8.97 -20.09
N ILE A 338 -12.79 -9.39 -20.69
CA ILE A 338 -11.76 -8.46 -21.19
C ILE A 338 -12.12 -7.99 -22.61
N ARG A 339 -11.99 -6.68 -22.84
CA ARG A 339 -12.17 -6.01 -24.14
C ARG A 339 -10.96 -5.13 -24.45
N THR A 340 -9.91 -5.73 -24.99
CA THR A 340 -8.75 -5.00 -25.54
C THR A 340 -9.12 -4.34 -26.88
N LYS A 341 -8.22 -3.49 -27.41
CA LYS A 341 -8.40 -2.71 -28.66
C LYS A 341 -9.70 -1.89 -28.71
N THR A 342 -10.26 -1.56 -27.56
CA THR A 342 -11.58 -0.95 -27.39
C THR A 342 -11.43 0.41 -26.70
N MET A 343 -11.61 1.49 -27.46
CA MET A 343 -11.32 2.86 -27.01
C MET A 343 -12.62 3.63 -26.78
N VAL A 344 -12.89 4.03 -25.54
CA VAL A 344 -14.04 4.88 -25.20
C VAL A 344 -13.95 6.24 -25.91
N LYS A 345 -15.06 6.70 -26.49
CA LYS A 345 -15.18 7.98 -27.23
C LYS A 345 -16.18 8.95 -26.60
N ASN A 346 -17.16 8.43 -25.88
CA ASN A 346 -18.20 9.19 -25.20
C ASN A 346 -18.77 8.38 -24.02
N VAL A 347 -19.30 9.07 -23.01
CA VAL A 347 -19.91 8.46 -21.82
C VAL A 347 -21.26 9.14 -21.57
N THR A 348 -22.29 8.35 -21.28
CA THR A 348 -23.62 8.81 -20.87
C THR A 348 -23.94 8.31 -19.46
N ASP A 349 -25.11 8.62 -18.92
CA ASP A 349 -25.56 8.13 -17.61
C ASP A 349 -25.82 6.60 -17.58
N LYS A 350 -26.11 5.99 -18.74
CA LYS A 350 -26.50 4.57 -18.87
C LYS A 350 -25.55 3.69 -19.70
N TYR A 351 -24.71 4.27 -20.56
CA TYR A 351 -23.81 3.51 -21.44
C TYR A 351 -22.56 4.29 -21.85
N ILE A 352 -21.49 3.58 -22.22
CA ILE A 352 -20.34 4.14 -22.93
C ILE A 352 -20.43 3.86 -24.43
N GLU A 353 -19.90 4.76 -25.26
CA GLU A 353 -19.70 4.54 -26.70
C GLU A 353 -18.22 4.28 -26.93
N ALA A 354 -17.88 3.12 -27.50
CA ALA A 354 -16.51 2.67 -27.67
C ALA A 354 -16.21 2.26 -29.11
N GLU A 355 -15.05 2.67 -29.60
CA GLU A 355 -14.48 2.27 -30.88
C GLU A 355 -13.70 0.96 -30.68
N VAL A 356 -14.27 -0.13 -31.19
CA VAL A 356 -13.68 -1.48 -31.18
C VAL A 356 -12.88 -1.65 -32.46
N THR A 357 -11.60 -2.04 -32.36
CA THR A 357 -10.81 -2.44 -33.54
C THR A 357 -10.92 -3.96 -33.73
N GLN A 358 -11.58 -4.36 -34.80
CA GLN A 358 -11.87 -5.76 -35.14
C GLN A 358 -10.62 -6.52 -35.63
N PRO A 359 -10.65 -7.88 -35.71
CA PRO A 359 -9.51 -8.68 -36.17
C PRO A 359 -9.03 -8.38 -37.59
N ASP A 360 -9.91 -7.88 -38.45
CA ASP A 360 -9.61 -7.43 -39.82
C ASP A 360 -9.03 -5.98 -39.89
N GLY A 361 -8.91 -5.31 -38.75
CA GLY A 361 -8.46 -3.92 -38.65
C GLY A 361 -9.57 -2.87 -38.83
N THR A 362 -10.81 -3.27 -39.12
CA THR A 362 -11.94 -2.34 -39.20
C THR A 362 -12.28 -1.77 -37.82
N LYS A 363 -12.95 -0.61 -37.80
CA LYS A 363 -13.34 0.09 -36.59
C LYS A 363 -14.85 0.23 -36.51
N MET A 364 -15.44 -0.23 -35.41
CA MET A 364 -16.88 -0.21 -35.16
C MET A 364 -17.16 0.58 -33.88
N LEU A 365 -18.17 1.45 -33.90
CA LEU A 365 -18.71 2.06 -32.67
C LEU A 365 -19.76 1.15 -32.06
N GLU A 366 -19.56 0.76 -30.80
CA GLU A 366 -20.47 -0.07 -30.02
C GLU A 366 -20.93 0.68 -28.77
N LYS A 367 -22.17 0.41 -28.32
CA LYS A 367 -22.69 0.89 -27.04
C LYS A 367 -22.60 -0.21 -26.00
N ILE A 368 -21.91 0.05 -24.90
CA ILE A 368 -21.77 -0.88 -23.77
C ILE A 368 -22.56 -0.28 -22.59
N PRO A 369 -23.74 -0.84 -22.23
CA PRO A 369 -24.50 -0.41 -21.07
C PRO A 369 -23.73 -0.63 -19.76
N TYR A 370 -24.05 0.14 -18.71
CA TYR A 370 -23.48 -0.06 -17.37
C TYR A 370 -24.36 0.52 -16.26
N GLY A 371 -24.18 0.05 -15.02
CA GLY A 371 -24.66 0.69 -13.79
C GLY A 371 -23.56 1.49 -13.09
N LEU A 372 -22.41 0.84 -12.91
CA LEU A 372 -21.16 1.43 -12.44
C LEU A 372 -20.12 1.48 -13.57
N LEU A 373 -19.51 2.66 -13.76
CA LEU A 373 -18.35 2.87 -14.62
C LEU A 373 -17.19 3.41 -13.77
N VAL A 374 -16.05 2.73 -13.81
CA VAL A 374 -14.81 3.16 -13.13
C VAL A 374 -13.71 3.46 -14.13
N TRP A 375 -13.14 4.67 -14.03
CA TRP A 375 -12.12 5.19 -14.91
C TRP A 375 -10.74 5.09 -14.24
N ALA A 376 -10.06 3.97 -14.48
CA ALA A 376 -8.78 3.58 -13.88
C ALA A 376 -7.57 3.86 -14.79
N THR A 377 -7.69 4.79 -15.74
CA THR A 377 -6.66 5.11 -16.73
C THR A 377 -6.33 6.59 -16.81
N GLY A 378 -5.06 6.89 -17.09
CA GLY A 378 -4.56 8.23 -17.44
C GLY A 378 -4.22 9.14 -16.25
N ASN A 379 -3.01 9.70 -16.27
CA ASN A 379 -2.54 10.78 -15.41
C ASN A 379 -2.45 12.10 -16.21
N ALA A 380 -2.83 13.22 -15.60
CA ALA A 380 -2.76 14.57 -16.18
C ALA A 380 -2.08 15.58 -15.22
N ILE A 381 -1.58 16.69 -15.78
CA ILE A 381 -0.85 17.73 -15.04
C ILE A 381 -1.83 18.65 -14.30
N ARG A 382 -1.72 18.69 -12.97
CA ARG A 382 -2.48 19.62 -12.09
C ARG A 382 -2.27 21.09 -12.47
N PRO A 383 -3.28 21.98 -12.27
CA PRO A 383 -3.19 23.41 -12.64
C PRO A 383 -1.94 24.12 -12.10
N VAL A 384 -1.60 23.99 -10.82
CA VAL A 384 -0.43 24.66 -10.20
C VAL A 384 0.91 24.26 -10.85
N VAL A 385 1.02 23.01 -11.33
CA VAL A 385 2.22 22.53 -12.03
C VAL A 385 2.30 23.12 -13.43
N ARG A 386 1.15 23.23 -14.11
CA ARG A 386 1.02 23.85 -15.44
C ARG A 386 1.32 25.35 -15.41
N ASP A 387 0.92 26.03 -14.35
CA ASP A 387 1.24 27.44 -14.09
C ASP A 387 2.76 27.64 -13.92
N LEU A 388 3.40 26.87 -13.02
CA LEU A 388 4.86 26.92 -12.84
C LEU A 388 5.64 26.60 -14.14
N MET A 389 5.16 25.64 -14.93
CA MET A 389 5.74 25.34 -16.26
C MET A 389 5.62 26.51 -17.24
N SER A 390 4.62 27.37 -17.10
CA SER A 390 4.47 28.55 -17.98
C SER A 390 5.40 29.71 -17.60
N GLN A 391 5.83 29.79 -16.33
CA GLN A 391 6.78 30.79 -15.84
C GLN A 391 8.23 30.51 -16.25
N LEU A 392 8.57 29.27 -16.59
CA LEU A 392 9.95 28.81 -16.79
C LEU A 392 10.25 28.52 -18.27
N PRO A 393 11.10 29.30 -18.97
CA PRO A 393 11.42 29.07 -20.38
C PRO A 393 11.95 27.66 -20.69
N ALA A 394 12.74 27.09 -19.78
CA ALA A 394 13.26 25.72 -19.90
C ALA A 394 12.18 24.61 -19.86
N GLN A 395 10.94 24.94 -19.46
CA GLN A 395 9.80 24.02 -19.38
C GLN A 395 8.88 24.09 -20.62
N GLN A 396 9.08 25.03 -21.56
CA GLN A 396 8.17 25.29 -22.69
C GLN A 396 7.90 24.06 -23.58
N ASN A 397 8.86 23.17 -23.73
CA ASN A 397 8.72 21.93 -24.51
C ASN A 397 8.16 20.74 -23.71
N SER A 398 8.03 20.88 -22.40
CA SER A 398 7.48 19.83 -21.55
C SER A 398 5.95 19.74 -21.68
N ARG A 399 5.43 18.50 -21.63
CA ARG A 399 4.01 18.18 -21.90
C ARG A 399 3.40 17.16 -20.94
N ARG A 400 4.17 16.60 -20.01
CA ARG A 400 3.72 15.53 -19.08
C ARG A 400 3.98 15.82 -17.59
N GLY A 401 4.67 16.90 -17.25
CA GLY A 401 5.07 17.29 -15.90
C GLY A 401 6.23 18.29 -15.93
N LEU A 402 6.86 18.56 -14.79
CA LEU A 402 8.09 19.35 -14.72
C LEU A 402 9.26 18.53 -15.24
N ALA A 403 9.95 18.99 -16.29
CA ALA A 403 11.21 18.40 -16.73
C ALA A 403 12.30 18.68 -15.67
N VAL A 404 12.95 17.62 -15.20
CA VAL A 404 14.01 17.70 -14.17
C VAL A 404 15.34 17.16 -14.69
N ASN A 405 16.42 17.55 -14.03
CA ASN A 405 17.75 16.96 -14.26
C ASN A 405 17.94 15.66 -13.45
N GLU A 406 19.13 15.07 -13.57
CA GLU A 406 19.53 13.84 -12.87
C GLU A 406 19.68 13.99 -11.34
N TYR A 407 19.57 15.21 -10.79
CA TYR A 407 19.45 15.48 -9.35
C TYR A 407 18.02 15.85 -8.92
N LEU A 408 17.05 15.69 -9.82
CA LEU A 408 15.63 16.01 -9.66
C LEU A 408 15.32 17.51 -9.48
N VAL A 409 16.27 18.39 -9.82
CA VAL A 409 16.08 19.85 -9.88
C VAL A 409 15.23 20.17 -11.11
N VAL A 410 14.24 21.06 -10.99
CA VAL A 410 13.40 21.54 -12.09
C VAL A 410 14.25 22.36 -13.05
N ASN A 411 14.30 21.96 -14.33
CA ASN A 411 15.10 22.64 -15.34
C ASN A 411 14.68 24.12 -15.46
N GLY A 412 15.67 25.02 -15.40
CA GLY A 412 15.45 26.47 -15.31
C GLY A 412 15.39 27.03 -13.88
N THR A 413 15.65 26.21 -12.85
CA THR A 413 15.72 26.64 -11.44
C THR A 413 16.97 26.09 -10.76
N GLU A 414 17.34 26.68 -9.61
CA GLU A 414 18.44 26.21 -8.76
C GLU A 414 17.95 25.58 -7.45
N ASN A 415 16.79 26.00 -6.97
CA ASN A 415 16.25 25.69 -5.63
C ASN A 415 14.83 25.09 -5.65
N VAL A 416 14.37 24.58 -6.80
CA VAL A 416 13.10 23.85 -6.93
C VAL A 416 13.38 22.43 -7.42
N TRP A 417 12.84 21.44 -6.71
CA TRP A 417 12.89 20.02 -7.07
C TRP A 417 11.48 19.48 -7.33
N ALA A 418 11.35 18.40 -8.10
CA ALA A 418 10.07 17.71 -8.31
C ALA A 418 10.20 16.19 -8.20
N VAL A 419 9.16 15.52 -7.66
CA VAL A 419 9.16 14.06 -7.39
C VAL A 419 7.80 13.41 -7.66
N GLY A 420 7.81 12.17 -8.13
CA GLY A 420 6.62 11.39 -8.49
C GLY A 420 5.88 11.92 -9.72
N ASP A 421 4.59 11.59 -9.86
CA ASP A 421 3.76 11.80 -11.06
C ASP A 421 3.72 13.25 -11.62
N CYS A 422 4.21 14.27 -10.91
CA CYS A 422 4.32 15.64 -11.41
C CYS A 422 5.67 15.99 -12.05
N ALA A 423 6.68 15.11 -11.98
CA ALA A 423 7.97 15.24 -12.65
C ALA A 423 8.04 14.36 -13.91
N ILE A 424 8.86 14.76 -14.89
CA ILE A 424 9.30 13.91 -16.00
C ILE A 424 10.72 13.45 -15.71
N THR A 425 10.87 12.21 -15.26
CA THR A 425 12.13 11.48 -15.24
C THR A 425 12.13 10.42 -16.36
N ASN A 426 13.23 9.67 -16.50
CA ASN A 426 13.34 8.57 -17.47
C ASN A 426 12.58 7.28 -17.03
N TYR A 427 11.68 7.39 -16.06
CA TYR A 427 11.06 6.26 -15.37
C TYR A 427 9.53 6.35 -15.35
N ALA A 428 8.86 5.23 -15.08
CA ALA A 428 7.39 5.17 -15.07
C ALA A 428 6.79 5.85 -13.83
N PRO A 429 5.69 6.62 -13.95
CA PRO A 429 5.03 7.27 -12.82
C PRO A 429 4.43 6.20 -11.89
N THR A 430 5.14 5.90 -10.80
CA THR A 430 4.83 4.79 -9.90
C THR A 430 5.21 5.15 -8.45
N ALA A 431 4.51 4.53 -7.50
CA ALA A 431 4.83 4.60 -6.08
C ALA A 431 6.29 4.19 -5.78
N GLN A 432 6.83 3.22 -6.52
CA GLN A 432 8.20 2.71 -6.35
C GLN A 432 9.24 3.76 -6.75
N VAL A 433 9.07 4.38 -7.94
CA VAL A 433 9.92 5.49 -8.42
C VAL A 433 9.83 6.69 -7.47
N ALA A 434 8.62 7.18 -7.20
CA ALA A 434 8.41 8.34 -6.32
C ALA A 434 9.01 8.14 -4.92
N SER A 435 8.86 6.95 -4.35
CA SER A 435 9.45 6.60 -3.04
C SER A 435 10.98 6.61 -3.07
N GLN A 436 11.60 6.20 -4.17
CA GLN A 436 13.07 6.25 -4.33
C GLN A 436 13.57 7.67 -4.60
N GLU A 437 12.84 8.46 -5.38
CA GLU A 437 13.12 9.90 -5.64
C GLU A 437 13.09 10.72 -4.35
N GLY A 438 12.04 10.58 -3.54
CA GLY A 438 11.97 11.23 -2.22
C GLY A 438 13.09 10.76 -1.27
N ALA A 439 13.44 9.46 -1.31
CA ALA A 439 14.56 8.91 -0.53
C ALA A 439 15.94 9.36 -1.04
N PHE A 440 16.03 9.79 -2.30
CA PHE A 440 17.22 10.40 -2.87
C PHE A 440 17.33 11.86 -2.40
N LEU A 441 16.28 12.68 -2.56
CA LEU A 441 16.28 14.07 -2.09
C LEU A 441 16.55 14.19 -0.58
N ALA A 442 16.00 13.30 0.24
CA ALA A 442 16.30 13.27 1.68
C ALA A 442 17.80 13.10 1.95
N ARG A 443 18.48 12.20 1.23
CA ARG A 443 19.93 12.02 1.36
C ARG A 443 20.69 13.21 0.80
N LEU A 444 20.24 13.78 -0.32
CA LEU A 444 20.84 14.95 -0.96
C LEU A 444 20.84 16.14 0.00
N PHE A 445 19.68 16.50 0.57
CA PHE A 445 19.54 17.62 1.50
C PHE A 445 20.31 17.37 2.81
N ASN A 446 20.21 16.17 3.40
CA ASN A 446 20.98 15.81 4.60
C ASN A 446 22.51 15.86 4.37
N THR A 447 22.98 15.74 3.14
CA THR A 447 24.39 15.93 2.75
C THR A 447 24.70 17.41 2.48
N MET A 448 23.84 18.13 1.75
CA MET A 448 23.98 19.57 1.47
C MET A 448 24.12 20.39 2.76
N ALA A 449 23.26 20.15 3.76
CA ALA A 449 23.35 20.81 5.06
C ALA A 449 24.68 20.55 5.79
N LYS A 450 25.23 19.33 5.67
CA LYS A 450 26.52 18.96 6.30
C LYS A 450 27.71 19.58 5.56
N THR A 451 27.62 19.72 4.24
CA THR A 451 28.58 20.50 3.45
C THR A 451 28.54 21.97 3.86
N GLU A 452 27.35 22.58 3.83
CA GLU A 452 27.15 24.01 4.14
C GLU A 452 27.56 24.37 5.58
N ALA A 453 27.29 23.51 6.56
CA ALA A 453 27.75 23.70 7.94
C ALA A 453 29.28 23.72 8.03
N VAL A 454 29.97 22.77 7.39
CA VAL A 454 31.44 22.70 7.39
C VAL A 454 32.06 23.85 6.59
N GLU A 455 31.44 24.29 5.50
CA GLU A 455 31.87 25.46 4.73
C GLU A 455 31.68 26.77 5.51
N THR A 456 30.60 26.88 6.29
CA THR A 456 30.35 28.03 7.19
C THR A 456 31.37 28.06 8.34
N GLU A 457 31.64 26.92 8.99
CA GLU A 457 32.71 26.80 9.99
C GLU A 457 34.09 27.16 9.39
N LEU A 458 34.41 26.65 8.19
CA LEU A 458 35.67 26.97 7.50
C LEU A 458 35.81 28.47 7.22
N LYS A 459 34.73 29.14 6.84
CA LYS A 459 34.73 30.60 6.63
C LYS A 459 35.00 31.35 7.94
N LEU A 460 34.25 31.03 9.01
CA LEU A 460 34.44 31.66 10.33
C LEU A 460 35.85 31.43 10.89
N LEU A 461 36.41 30.23 10.73
CA LEU A 461 37.79 29.93 11.12
C LEU A 461 38.81 30.70 10.27
N SER A 462 38.58 30.85 8.95
CA SER A 462 39.44 31.64 8.07
C SER A 462 39.44 33.12 8.43
N ASP A 463 38.25 33.69 8.72
CA ASP A 463 38.10 35.08 9.15
C ASP A 463 38.78 35.31 10.52
N ALA A 464 38.67 34.36 11.45
CA ALA A 464 39.37 34.39 12.73
C ALA A 464 40.91 34.21 12.59
N GLN A 465 41.37 33.37 11.66
CA GLN A 465 42.79 33.16 11.39
C GLN A 465 43.47 34.45 10.90
N ALA A 466 42.76 35.28 10.13
CA ALA A 466 43.26 36.56 9.65
C ALA A 466 43.43 37.62 10.75
N GLN A 467 42.69 37.50 11.86
CA GLN A 467 42.70 38.47 12.97
C GLN A 467 43.69 38.11 14.10
N LYS A 468 44.18 36.86 14.16
CA LYS A 468 45.03 36.36 15.24
C LYS A 468 46.51 36.22 14.85
N SER A 469 47.37 36.16 15.88
CA SER A 469 48.83 36.03 15.76
C SER A 469 49.38 34.99 16.75
N GLY A 470 50.60 34.51 16.52
CA GLY A 470 51.24 33.52 17.38
C GLY A 470 50.53 32.15 17.37
N ASP A 471 50.60 31.44 18.49
CA ASP A 471 50.16 30.04 18.56
C ASP A 471 48.65 29.84 18.37
N GLU A 472 47.82 30.82 18.73
CA GLU A 472 46.37 30.77 18.45
C GLU A 472 46.08 30.71 16.94
N ARG A 473 46.91 31.36 16.10
CA ARG A 473 46.81 31.29 14.64
C ARG A 473 47.21 29.91 14.10
N ASN A 474 48.15 29.24 14.77
CA ASN A 474 48.58 27.88 14.42
C ASN A 474 47.48 26.86 14.77
N GLN A 475 46.86 26.98 15.95
CA GLN A 475 45.73 26.14 16.38
C GLN A 475 44.56 26.22 15.39
N ILE A 476 44.13 27.44 15.03
CA ILE A 476 43.06 27.65 14.03
C ILE A 476 43.45 27.05 12.66
N PHE A 477 44.73 27.09 12.27
CA PHE A 477 45.18 26.49 11.00
C PHE A 477 45.05 24.96 10.97
N ASP A 478 45.31 24.29 12.10
CA ASP A 478 45.12 22.84 12.22
C ASP A 478 43.63 22.47 12.29
N GLU A 479 42.78 23.29 12.92
CA GLU A 479 41.31 23.14 12.86
C GLU A 479 40.77 23.29 11.43
N ILE A 480 41.22 24.30 10.68
CA ILE A 480 40.91 24.47 9.25
C ILE A 480 41.35 23.23 8.46
N ARG A 481 42.53 22.67 8.74
CA ARG A 481 43.02 21.47 8.05
C ARG A 481 42.12 20.26 8.30
N GLU A 482 41.70 20.03 9.54
CA GLU A 482 40.78 18.93 9.87
C GLU A 482 39.37 19.17 9.32
N ARG A 483 38.87 20.41 9.27
CA ARG A 483 37.59 20.74 8.61
C ARG A 483 37.64 20.58 7.09
N GLN A 484 38.72 20.97 6.41
CA GLN A 484 38.93 20.67 4.99
C GLN A 484 39.04 19.16 4.71
N LYS A 485 39.57 18.39 5.67
CA LYS A 485 39.65 16.92 5.61
C LYS A 485 38.29 16.26 5.90
N GLN A 486 37.46 16.86 6.75
CA GLN A 486 36.06 16.50 6.97
C GLN A 486 35.22 16.77 5.72
N LEU A 487 35.33 17.95 5.11
CA LEU A 487 34.68 18.30 3.85
C LEU A 487 35.01 17.30 2.72
N ARG A 488 36.30 16.98 2.53
CA ARG A 488 36.75 15.93 1.58
C ARG A 488 36.32 14.50 1.92
N ARG A 489 35.82 14.25 3.13
CA ARG A 489 35.21 12.96 3.54
C ARG A 489 33.68 12.94 3.38
N ILE A 490 33.02 14.08 3.17
CA ILE A 490 31.60 14.12 2.85
C ILE A 490 31.43 13.53 1.45
N LYS A 491 30.87 12.31 1.40
CA LYS A 491 30.64 11.62 0.12
C LYS A 491 29.61 12.39 -0.69
N GLN A 492 30.06 13.02 -1.77
CA GLN A 492 29.18 13.59 -2.78
C GLN A 492 28.18 12.52 -3.26
N ILE A 493 26.92 12.92 -3.37
CA ILE A 493 25.85 12.08 -3.89
C ILE A 493 25.87 12.25 -5.41
N GLY A 494 26.04 11.13 -6.11
CA GLY A 494 25.93 11.09 -7.58
C GLY A 494 24.47 11.22 -8.04
N PRO A 495 24.22 11.16 -9.36
CA PRO A 495 22.88 11.30 -9.92
C PRO A 495 21.89 10.26 -9.40
N PHE A 496 20.60 10.59 -9.45
CA PHE A 496 19.53 9.66 -9.13
C PHE A 496 19.54 8.48 -10.11
N GLN A 497 19.51 7.27 -9.54
CA GLN A 497 19.39 6.02 -10.29
C GLN A 497 18.26 5.21 -9.66
N TYR A 498 17.21 4.97 -10.43
CA TYR A 498 16.10 4.09 -10.04
C TYR A 498 16.56 2.63 -10.06
N SER A 499 16.27 1.91 -8.97
CA SER A 499 16.44 0.47 -8.87
C SER A 499 15.07 -0.19 -8.98
N HIS A 500 14.79 -0.86 -10.10
CA HIS A 500 13.53 -1.58 -10.24
C HIS A 500 13.53 -2.82 -9.34
N GLN A 501 12.52 -2.90 -8.46
CA GLN A 501 12.34 -3.97 -7.48
C GLN A 501 11.32 -5.02 -7.93
N GLY A 502 10.94 -4.98 -9.21
CA GLY A 502 9.86 -5.78 -9.80
C GLY A 502 8.50 -5.07 -9.80
N SER A 503 7.56 -5.72 -10.49
CA SER A 503 6.15 -5.32 -10.64
C SER A 503 5.22 -6.38 -10.07
N LEU A 504 4.09 -5.97 -9.52
CA LEU A 504 3.11 -6.81 -8.82
C LEU A 504 1.69 -6.36 -9.17
N ALA A 505 0.78 -7.30 -9.38
CA ALA A 505 -0.66 -7.03 -9.53
C ALA A 505 -1.50 -8.22 -9.01
N TYR A 506 -2.55 -7.93 -8.24
CA TYR A 506 -3.63 -8.88 -7.94
C TYR A 506 -4.50 -9.15 -9.18
N ILE A 507 -5.01 -10.39 -9.32
CA ILE A 507 -5.82 -10.80 -10.49
C ILE A 507 -7.08 -11.59 -10.11
N GLY A 508 -7.59 -11.42 -8.89
CA GLY A 508 -8.75 -12.14 -8.36
C GLY A 508 -8.42 -13.50 -7.70
N LYS A 509 -9.37 -14.04 -6.95
CA LYS A 509 -9.44 -15.42 -6.42
C LYS A 509 -8.18 -15.94 -5.72
N GLU A 510 -7.61 -15.13 -4.82
CA GLU A 510 -6.33 -15.44 -4.16
C GLU A 510 -5.19 -15.77 -5.16
N ARG A 511 -5.19 -15.14 -6.35
CA ARG A 511 -4.11 -15.21 -7.37
C ARG A 511 -3.51 -13.81 -7.62
N ALA A 512 -2.22 -13.76 -7.90
CA ALA A 512 -1.53 -12.53 -8.32
C ALA A 512 -0.49 -12.87 -9.40
N VAL A 513 0.01 -11.84 -10.09
CA VAL A 513 1.21 -11.91 -10.95
C VAL A 513 2.34 -11.07 -10.38
N ALA A 514 3.57 -11.56 -10.56
CA ALA A 514 4.80 -10.90 -10.16
C ALA A 514 5.86 -11.04 -11.26
N ASP A 515 6.54 -9.96 -11.58
CA ASP A 515 7.72 -9.94 -12.46
C ASP A 515 8.85 -9.29 -11.65
N ILE A 516 9.78 -10.10 -11.13
CA ILE A 516 10.76 -9.67 -10.12
C ILE A 516 12.18 -9.76 -10.68
N SER A 517 12.86 -8.62 -10.80
CA SER A 517 14.29 -8.59 -11.12
C SER A 517 15.11 -9.15 -9.95
N TRP A 518 15.80 -10.27 -10.17
CA TRP A 518 16.62 -10.97 -9.18
C TRP A 518 17.97 -11.39 -9.79
N LEU A 519 19.07 -10.96 -9.17
CA LEU A 519 20.43 -11.07 -9.74
C LEU A 519 20.49 -10.46 -11.15
N SER A 520 20.73 -11.27 -12.18
CA SER A 520 20.88 -10.85 -13.59
C SER A 520 19.72 -11.28 -14.48
N GLY A 521 18.55 -11.60 -13.90
CA GLY A 521 17.37 -12.03 -14.66
C GLY A 521 16.07 -11.58 -14.02
N ASN A 522 14.97 -11.72 -14.75
CA ASN A 522 13.62 -11.48 -14.25
C ASN A 522 12.93 -12.82 -13.96
N ILE A 523 12.29 -12.92 -12.80
CA ILE A 523 11.50 -14.06 -12.37
C ILE A 523 10.02 -13.70 -12.54
N ALA A 524 9.42 -14.20 -13.62
CA ALA A 524 7.98 -14.16 -13.84
C ALA A 524 7.30 -15.28 -13.03
N SER A 525 6.24 -14.94 -12.29
CA SER A 525 5.49 -15.85 -11.43
C SER A 525 4.00 -15.48 -11.41
N GLY A 526 3.12 -16.48 -11.32
CA GLY A 526 1.67 -16.29 -11.23
C GLY A 526 0.98 -17.36 -10.37
N GLY A 527 -0.10 -16.96 -9.69
CA GLY A 527 -0.98 -17.84 -8.92
C GLY A 527 -0.94 -17.62 -7.41
N THR A 528 -1.35 -18.63 -6.64
CA THR A 528 -1.65 -18.47 -5.19
C THR A 528 -0.42 -18.29 -4.30
N MET A 529 0.73 -18.88 -4.65
CA MET A 529 1.99 -18.55 -3.96
C MET A 529 2.43 -17.12 -4.26
N THR A 530 2.21 -16.66 -5.48
CA THR A 530 2.48 -15.27 -5.91
C THR A 530 1.57 -14.28 -5.20
N TYR A 531 0.32 -14.65 -4.91
CA TYR A 531 -0.60 -13.87 -4.07
C TYR A 531 -0.15 -13.78 -2.60
N LEU A 532 0.32 -14.88 -2.00
CA LEU A 532 0.88 -14.84 -0.65
C LEU A 532 2.18 -13.99 -0.60
N PHE A 533 2.97 -14.00 -1.68
CA PHE A 533 4.08 -13.06 -1.84
C PHE A 533 3.61 -11.60 -1.99
N TRP A 534 2.62 -11.31 -2.83
CA TRP A 534 2.00 -9.98 -3.00
C TRP A 534 1.54 -9.42 -1.65
N ARG A 535 0.82 -10.23 -0.84
CA ARG A 535 0.37 -9.85 0.51
C ARG A 535 1.54 -9.49 1.43
N SER A 536 2.57 -10.34 1.45
CA SER A 536 3.78 -10.13 2.25
C SER A 536 4.55 -8.87 1.82
N ALA A 537 4.71 -8.67 0.51
CA ALA A 537 5.38 -7.51 -0.08
C ALA A 537 4.63 -6.22 0.27
N TYR A 538 3.32 -6.16 0.09
CA TYR A 538 2.53 -4.95 0.33
C TYR A 538 2.49 -4.60 1.83
N LEU A 539 2.41 -5.58 2.74
CA LEU A 539 2.62 -5.34 4.17
C LEU A 539 4.04 -4.82 4.46
N SER A 540 5.08 -5.35 3.84
CA SER A 540 6.45 -4.86 4.06
C SER A 540 6.60 -3.39 3.61
N MET A 541 5.96 -3.00 2.51
CA MET A 541 6.02 -1.67 1.91
C MET A 541 5.22 -0.60 2.66
N CYS A 542 4.22 -0.98 3.48
CA CYS A 542 3.40 -0.04 4.25
C CYS A 542 4.27 0.91 5.12
N PHE A 543 3.93 2.21 5.12
CA PHE A 543 4.80 3.24 5.70
C PHE A 543 4.83 3.29 7.24
N SER A 544 3.86 2.74 7.96
CA SER A 544 3.88 2.65 9.43
C SER A 544 3.58 1.24 9.92
N THR A 545 4.08 0.89 11.12
CA THR A 545 3.72 -0.37 11.80
C THR A 545 2.22 -0.41 12.13
N ARG A 546 1.57 0.75 12.33
CA ARG A 546 0.12 0.88 12.47
C ARG A 546 -0.60 0.39 11.21
N ASN A 547 -0.25 0.87 10.01
CA ASN A 547 -0.86 0.41 8.76
C ASN A 547 -0.73 -1.11 8.59
N ARG A 548 0.47 -1.66 8.85
CA ARG A 548 0.73 -3.10 8.74
C ARG A 548 -0.18 -3.94 9.62
N LEU A 549 -0.36 -3.54 10.88
CA LEU A 549 -1.23 -4.24 11.82
C LEU A 549 -2.71 -4.12 11.40
N LEU A 550 -3.14 -2.94 10.98
CA LEU A 550 -4.53 -2.70 10.58
C LEU A 550 -4.91 -3.48 9.31
N VAL A 551 -4.08 -3.41 8.24
CA VAL A 551 -4.30 -4.19 7.02
C VAL A 551 -4.28 -5.70 7.29
N ALA A 552 -3.38 -6.18 8.15
CA ALA A 552 -3.35 -7.60 8.54
C ALA A 552 -4.60 -8.01 9.35
N VAL A 553 -5.14 -7.12 10.19
CA VAL A 553 -6.39 -7.35 10.94
C VAL A 553 -7.59 -7.37 10.00
N ASP A 554 -7.69 -6.44 9.04
CA ASP A 554 -8.78 -6.44 8.04
C ASP A 554 -8.77 -7.70 7.18
N TRP A 555 -7.59 -8.15 6.75
CA TRP A 555 -7.41 -9.40 6.03
C TRP A 555 -7.82 -10.65 6.82
N ILE A 556 -7.68 -10.62 8.16
CA ILE A 556 -8.17 -11.68 9.05
C ILE A 556 -9.68 -11.55 9.24
N LYS A 557 -10.19 -10.34 9.48
CA LYS A 557 -11.62 -10.00 9.61
C LYS A 557 -12.41 -10.50 8.40
N ALA A 558 -12.00 -10.10 7.19
CA ALA A 558 -12.65 -10.50 5.94
C ALA A 558 -12.63 -12.03 5.74
N LYS A 559 -11.53 -12.71 6.08
CA LYS A 559 -11.42 -14.18 5.96
C LYS A 559 -12.19 -14.94 7.06
N MET A 560 -12.56 -14.29 8.16
CA MET A 560 -13.36 -14.89 9.25
C MET A 560 -14.86 -14.61 9.14
N PHE A 561 -15.25 -13.44 8.61
CA PHE A 561 -16.64 -12.95 8.65
C PHE A 561 -17.26 -12.62 7.29
N GLY A 562 -16.48 -12.68 6.19
CA GLY A 562 -16.84 -12.10 4.90
C GLY A 562 -16.42 -10.63 4.80
N ARG A 563 -16.50 -10.04 3.60
CA ARG A 563 -16.37 -8.58 3.44
C ARG A 563 -17.65 -7.92 3.94
N ASP A 564 -17.55 -6.67 4.41
CA ASP A 564 -18.74 -5.93 4.76
C ASP A 564 -19.55 -5.56 3.50
N VAL A 565 -20.85 -5.81 3.52
CA VAL A 565 -21.82 -5.50 2.46
C VAL A 565 -22.62 -4.21 2.72
N SER A 566 -22.29 -3.47 3.79
CA SER A 566 -22.79 -2.12 4.05
C SER A 566 -22.50 -1.13 2.91
N ARG A 567 -23.28 -0.04 2.84
CA ARG A 567 -23.14 1.00 1.79
C ARG A 567 -22.02 2.02 2.06
N GLU A 568 -21.61 2.22 3.31
CA GLU A 568 -20.83 3.39 3.78
C GLU A 568 -19.51 3.02 4.45
#